data_AF-A0A536TXM6-F1
#
_entry.id   AF-A0A536TXM6-F1
#
_cell.length_a   1.000
_cell.length_b   1.000
_cell.length_c   1.000
_cell.angle_alpha   90.00
_cell.angle_beta   90.00
_cell.angle_gamma   90.00
#
_symmetry.space_group_name_H-M   'P 1'
#
loop_
_entity.id
_entity.type
_entity.pdbx_description
1 polymer ?
#
loop_
_entity_poly.entity_id
_entity_poly.type
_entity_poly.pdbx_seq_one_letter_code
_entity_poly.pdbx_strand_id
1 'polypeptide(L)'
;ESNNIRSLIEQIFELGLPVDVLVVDDNSPDGTGDIVSGMMPSHPNLKLLKRARKEGIGSAHLSALRHAKSEAYSVFISLDADFSHKPQDIPRLLELKDTHDVVVGSRFQRESSLREWNLFRRFLTHLGHFLTKALLQLPYDASGGFRLYRLDRIPITLIDRIESRDYEFFFESLALLHMTGIKIGELPVDLPARTYGHSKMRPNHMVRGLLRLFRLAWKLAMTRHRSRGNSKTKEDPDPEIMREMWDKYWDGRKQEVEKSTYDIIASFYRNYLIRPTLNHFIRRTFSPHAELVHAGCGGGEVDADVVRYAKVTAVDISPNAVAKYLASHGAQAECLVMDIFHLSRLGRRFDGLYNLGVMEHFEQDQIRQILAEFNRTLKPGGRLLLFWPPVYGLSVIALKIIHFVLNQILRRNVQLHPPEPSKVRSRSQIQKLLGESDFDLESFSFGVRDAFTYAVIVATKRP
;
A
#
# COMPACT_ATOMS: atom_id res chain seq x y z
N GLU A 1 26.62 -10.95 9.01
CA GLU A 1 27.00 -9.70 8.32
C GLU A 1 28.52 -9.59 8.26
N SER A 2 29.21 -10.72 8.11
CA SER A 2 30.66 -10.81 8.34
C SER A 2 31.48 -9.93 7.41
N ASN A 3 31.01 -9.71 6.18
CA ASN A 3 31.67 -8.84 5.20
C ASN A 3 31.56 -7.34 5.53
N ASN A 4 30.59 -6.93 6.34
CA ASN A 4 30.29 -5.53 6.60
C ASN A 4 30.71 -5.07 8.01
N ILE A 5 30.63 -5.97 9.00
CA ILE A 5 30.68 -5.60 10.43
C ILE A 5 31.99 -4.90 10.83
N ARG A 6 33.13 -5.34 10.29
CA ARG A 6 34.45 -4.74 10.59
C ARG A 6 34.50 -3.28 10.17
N SER A 7 34.25 -3.02 8.89
CA SER A 7 34.29 -1.66 8.33
C SER A 7 33.25 -0.76 8.98
N LEU A 8 32.09 -1.29 9.34
CA LEU A 8 31.07 -0.52 10.03
C LEU A 8 31.53 -0.05 11.42
N ILE A 9 32.13 -0.95 12.21
CA ILE A 9 32.65 -0.62 13.54
C ILE A 9 33.77 0.43 13.43
N GLU A 10 34.69 0.24 12.49
CA GLU A 10 35.79 1.18 12.23
C GLU A 10 35.24 2.57 11.88
N GLN A 11 34.29 2.66 10.93
CA GLN A 11 33.66 3.93 10.55
C GLN A 11 32.90 4.62 11.69
N ILE A 12 32.34 3.86 12.65
CA ILE A 12 31.69 4.46 13.83
C ILE A 12 32.73 5.08 14.77
N PHE A 13 33.84 4.38 15.02
CA PHE A 13 34.91 4.91 15.88
C PHE A 13 35.64 6.10 15.23
N GLU A 14 35.79 6.10 13.91
CA GLU A 14 36.35 7.24 13.15
C GLU A 14 35.56 8.54 13.30
N LEU A 15 34.29 8.49 13.74
CA LEU A 15 33.51 9.69 14.04
C LEU A 15 34.02 10.47 15.25
N GLY A 16 34.91 9.88 16.08
CA GLY A 16 35.48 10.52 17.26
C GLY A 16 34.47 10.82 18.37
N LEU A 17 33.32 10.14 18.36
CA LEU A 17 32.27 10.32 19.36
C LEU A 17 32.57 9.48 20.62
N PRO A 18 32.21 9.96 21.82
CA PRO A 18 32.36 9.20 23.07
C PRO A 18 31.25 8.12 23.16
N VAL A 19 31.37 7.07 22.36
CA VAL A 19 30.38 6.00 22.25
C VAL A 19 30.98 4.63 22.54
N ASP A 20 30.14 3.76 23.08
CA ASP A 20 30.38 2.33 23.10
C ASP A 20 29.57 1.66 21.98
N VAL A 21 30.17 0.68 21.32
CA VAL A 21 29.54 -0.08 20.24
C VAL A 21 29.20 -1.47 20.76
N LEU A 22 27.91 -1.80 20.83
CA LEU A 22 27.43 -3.13 21.17
C LEU A 22 26.99 -3.87 19.91
N VAL A 23 27.66 -4.98 19.59
CA VAL A 23 27.17 -5.92 18.58
C VAL A 23 26.35 -7.02 19.28
N VAL A 24 25.11 -7.22 18.84
CA VAL A 24 24.28 -8.35 19.28
C VAL A 24 24.28 -9.41 18.18
N ASP A 25 24.90 -10.56 18.44
CA ASP A 25 25.00 -11.66 17.47
C ASP A 25 24.12 -12.84 17.86
N ASP A 26 23.27 -13.27 16.93
CA ASP A 26 22.27 -14.34 17.10
C ASP A 26 22.86 -15.74 16.80
N ASN A 27 24.11 -15.97 17.21
CA ASN A 27 24.94 -17.11 16.84
C ASN A 27 25.06 -17.26 15.32
N SER A 28 25.58 -16.23 14.66
CA SER A 28 25.63 -16.21 13.19
C SER A 28 26.59 -17.30 12.67
N PRO A 29 26.17 -18.11 11.68
CA PRO A 29 27.03 -19.17 11.13
C PRO A 29 28.13 -18.63 10.21
N ASP A 30 28.13 -17.33 9.90
CA ASP A 30 29.04 -16.67 8.97
C ASP A 30 30.30 -16.09 9.64
N GLY A 31 30.52 -16.40 10.93
CA GLY A 31 31.70 -15.95 11.69
C GLY A 31 31.63 -14.49 12.17
N THR A 32 30.48 -13.81 12.04
CA THR A 32 30.33 -12.40 12.48
C THR A 32 30.78 -12.20 13.93
N GLY A 33 30.35 -13.06 14.86
CA GLY A 33 30.73 -12.95 16.27
C GLY A 33 32.22 -13.14 16.54
N ASP A 34 32.90 -13.97 15.73
CA ASP A 34 34.33 -14.26 15.90
C ASP A 34 35.17 -13.07 15.39
N ILE A 35 34.75 -12.43 14.30
CA ILE A 35 35.36 -11.18 13.80
C ILE A 35 35.29 -10.10 14.86
N VAL A 36 34.12 -9.88 15.47
CA VAL A 36 33.93 -8.86 16.50
C VAL A 36 34.79 -9.19 17.73
N SER A 37 34.78 -10.46 18.18
CA SER A 37 35.62 -10.90 19.30
C SER A 37 37.10 -10.62 19.06
N GLY A 38 37.58 -10.83 17.83
CA GLY A 38 38.96 -10.52 17.45
C GLY A 38 39.30 -9.03 17.39
N MET A 39 38.30 -8.14 17.26
CA MET A 39 38.49 -6.68 17.24
C MET A 39 38.48 -6.05 18.63
N MET A 40 37.85 -6.69 19.62
CA MET A 40 37.70 -6.17 20.99
C MET A 40 39.03 -5.83 21.69
N PRO A 41 40.14 -6.61 21.55
CA PRO A 41 41.41 -6.25 22.19
C PRO A 41 41.96 -4.89 21.77
N SER A 42 41.66 -4.44 20.54
CA SER A 42 42.09 -3.14 20.01
C SER A 42 41.06 -2.03 20.23
N HIS A 43 39.86 -2.36 20.71
CA HIS A 43 38.74 -1.43 20.88
C HIS A 43 38.07 -1.64 22.24
N PRO A 44 38.52 -0.95 23.31
CA PRO A 44 37.98 -1.16 24.67
C PRO A 44 36.49 -0.81 24.78
N ASN A 45 36.00 0.07 23.89
CA ASN A 45 34.61 0.50 23.81
C ASN A 45 33.73 -0.42 22.93
N LEU A 46 34.28 -1.54 22.44
CA LEU A 46 33.54 -2.54 21.65
C LEU A 46 33.08 -3.69 22.55
N LYS A 47 31.77 -3.92 22.58
CA LYS A 47 31.12 -5.00 23.33
C LYS A 47 30.45 -5.99 22.38
N LEU A 48 30.45 -7.27 22.73
CA LEU A 48 29.75 -8.33 22.01
C LEU A 48 28.77 -9.07 22.93
N LEU A 49 27.50 -9.08 22.56
CA LEU A 49 26.46 -9.92 23.17
C LEU A 49 26.15 -11.09 22.24
N LYS A 50 26.80 -12.23 22.46
CA LYS A 50 26.55 -13.47 21.72
C LYS A 50 25.37 -14.22 22.35
N ARG A 51 24.29 -14.39 21.59
CA ARG A 51 23.09 -15.14 22.00
C ARG A 51 23.17 -16.57 21.51
N ALA A 52 22.56 -17.52 22.23
CA ALA A 52 22.69 -18.96 21.94
C ALA A 52 22.07 -19.39 20.60
N ARG A 53 21.05 -18.67 20.13
CA ARG A 53 20.30 -18.97 18.90
C ARG A 53 19.68 -17.71 18.32
N LYS A 54 19.19 -17.84 17.09
CA LYS A 54 18.38 -16.82 16.42
C LYS A 54 17.00 -16.68 17.06
N GLU A 55 16.69 -15.49 17.58
CA GLU A 55 15.40 -15.19 18.25
C GLU A 55 14.70 -13.95 17.66
N GLY A 56 15.27 -13.36 16.60
CA GLY A 56 14.65 -12.30 15.81
C GLY A 56 15.22 -10.91 16.11
N ILE A 57 15.08 -10.01 15.13
CA ILE A 57 15.66 -8.66 15.19
C ILE A 57 15.09 -7.86 16.36
N GLY A 58 13.77 -7.90 16.57
CA GLY A 58 13.13 -7.23 17.70
C GLY A 58 13.64 -7.72 19.05
N SER A 59 13.90 -9.03 19.20
CA SER A 59 14.51 -9.59 20.41
C SER A 59 15.92 -9.05 20.63
N ALA A 60 16.73 -8.93 19.57
CA ALA A 60 18.06 -8.34 19.66
C ALA A 60 18.02 -6.86 20.09
N HIS A 61 17.12 -6.06 19.52
CA HIS A 61 16.93 -4.67 19.93
C HIS A 61 16.46 -4.55 21.38
N LEU A 62 15.55 -5.42 21.84
CA LEU A 62 15.12 -5.45 23.25
C LEU A 62 16.27 -5.78 24.20
N SER A 63 17.09 -6.78 23.86
CA SER A 63 18.28 -7.12 24.65
C SER A 63 19.28 -5.97 24.69
N ALA A 64 19.52 -5.30 23.57
CA ALA A 64 20.41 -4.14 23.49
C ALA A 64 19.90 -2.95 24.32
N LEU A 65 18.60 -2.64 24.24
CA LEU A 65 17.97 -1.58 25.03
C LEU A 65 18.05 -1.87 26.54
N ARG A 66 17.82 -3.13 26.95
CA ARG A 66 17.93 -3.55 28.35
C ARG A 66 19.36 -3.45 28.85
N HIS A 67 20.33 -3.92 28.06
CA HIS A 67 21.75 -3.79 28.38
C HIS A 67 22.16 -2.33 28.51
N ALA A 68 21.75 -1.48 27.56
CA ALA A 68 22.08 -0.06 27.60
C ALA A 68 21.50 0.63 28.85
N LYS A 69 20.30 0.25 29.29
CA LYS A 69 19.74 0.74 30.56
C LYS A 69 20.44 0.19 31.80
N SER A 70 20.83 -1.09 31.83
CA SER A 70 21.52 -1.67 32.99
C SER A 70 22.91 -1.05 33.20
N GLU A 71 23.58 -0.68 32.12
CA GLU A 71 24.88 0.00 32.12
C GLU A 71 24.76 1.53 32.29
N ALA A 72 23.54 2.03 32.54
CA ALA A 72 23.25 3.46 32.78
C ALA A 72 23.62 4.41 31.62
N TYR A 73 23.59 3.95 30.36
CA TYR A 73 23.71 4.86 29.23
C TYR A 73 22.51 5.82 29.17
N SER A 74 22.76 7.08 28.80
CA SER A 74 21.73 8.11 28.63
C SER A 74 21.05 8.07 27.26
N VAL A 75 21.78 7.63 26.23
CA VAL A 75 21.32 7.59 24.84
C VAL A 75 21.61 6.22 24.26
N PHE A 76 20.65 5.67 23.52
CA PHE A 76 20.81 4.46 22.73
C PHE A 76 20.52 4.76 21.26
N ILE A 77 21.45 4.39 20.38
CA ILE A 77 21.26 4.47 18.93
C ILE A 77 21.32 3.07 18.36
N SER A 78 20.32 2.69 17.58
CA SER A 78 20.35 1.45 16.80
C SER A 78 20.56 1.72 15.32
N LEU A 79 21.32 0.86 14.65
CA LEU A 79 21.47 0.84 13.19
C LEU A 79 21.68 -0.59 12.67
N ASP A 80 21.25 -0.82 11.44
CA ASP A 80 21.50 -2.09 10.72
C ASP A 80 22.97 -2.23 10.30
N ALA A 81 23.50 -3.45 10.38
CA ALA A 81 24.89 -3.74 10.08
C ALA A 81 25.20 -4.00 8.58
N ASP A 82 24.27 -3.68 7.68
CA ASP A 82 24.37 -3.94 6.23
C ASP A 82 24.62 -2.66 5.39
N PHE A 83 25.04 -1.56 6.04
CA PHE A 83 25.20 -0.23 5.44
C PHE A 83 23.93 0.35 4.80
N SER A 84 22.75 -0.20 5.12
CA SER A 84 21.48 0.49 4.82
C SER A 84 21.43 1.87 5.51
N HIS A 85 22.11 2.02 6.65
CA HIS A 85 22.26 3.29 7.35
C HIS A 85 23.72 3.72 7.33
N LYS A 86 23.96 5.00 7.07
CA LYS A 86 25.30 5.58 7.06
C LYS A 86 25.70 5.94 8.49
N PRO A 87 26.84 5.44 9.01
CA PRO A 87 27.36 5.87 10.31
C PRO A 87 27.49 7.39 10.43
N GLN A 88 27.76 8.07 9.31
CA GLN A 88 27.91 9.51 9.23
C GLN A 88 26.61 10.29 9.54
N ASP A 89 25.45 9.62 9.59
CA ASP A 89 24.19 10.22 10.06
C ASP A 89 24.04 10.20 11.59
N ILE A 90 24.91 9.50 12.34
CA ILE A 90 24.87 9.43 13.81
C ILE A 90 25.01 10.81 14.47
N PRO A 91 25.97 11.69 14.08
CA PRO A 91 26.05 13.05 14.63
C PRO A 91 24.74 13.84 14.44
N ARG A 92 24.12 13.74 13.25
CA ARG A 92 22.85 14.41 12.94
C ARG A 92 21.68 13.89 13.79
N LEU A 93 21.66 12.60 14.13
CA LEU A 93 20.69 12.09 15.10
C LEU A 93 20.91 12.70 16.49
N LEU A 94 22.17 12.79 16.94
CA LEU A 94 22.53 13.32 18.26
C LEU A 94 22.19 14.81 18.44
N GLU A 95 22.17 15.59 17.37
CA GLU A 95 21.72 17.00 17.37
C GLU A 95 20.24 17.12 17.78
N LEU A 96 19.42 16.12 17.44
CA LEU A 96 17.98 16.13 17.71
C LEU A 96 17.60 15.63 19.11
N LYS A 97 18.56 15.11 19.89
CA LYS A 97 18.33 14.47 21.21
C LYS A 97 17.80 15.43 22.29
N ASP A 98 17.99 16.74 22.11
CA ASP A 98 17.63 17.76 23.10
C ASP A 98 16.20 18.28 22.90
N THR A 99 15.61 18.01 21.73
CA THR A 99 14.22 18.41 21.38
C THR A 99 13.27 17.22 21.34
N HIS A 100 13.79 16.01 21.16
CA HIS A 100 13.01 14.78 21.03
C HIS A 100 13.55 13.68 21.93
N ASP A 101 12.63 12.90 22.49
CA ASP A 101 12.94 11.73 23.31
C ASP A 101 13.29 10.51 22.45
N VAL A 102 12.72 10.44 21.24
CA VAL A 102 13.00 9.42 20.23
C VAL A 102 13.15 10.11 18.88
N VAL A 103 14.16 9.71 18.12
CA VAL A 103 14.34 10.20 16.73
C VAL A 103 14.41 9.00 15.82
N VAL A 104 13.61 8.98 14.75
CA VAL A 104 13.64 7.91 13.74
C VAL A 104 14.26 8.41 12.44
N GLY A 105 15.15 7.62 11.85
CA GLY A 105 15.60 7.81 10.47
C GLY A 105 14.42 7.58 9.53
N SER A 106 13.98 8.63 8.84
CA SER A 106 12.79 8.64 8.01
C SER A 106 13.11 8.67 6.53
N ARG A 107 12.48 7.73 5.81
CA ARG A 107 12.65 7.52 4.36
C ARG A 107 11.60 8.28 3.54
N PHE A 108 10.66 8.93 4.22
CA PHE A 108 9.50 9.57 3.61
C PHE A 108 9.56 11.10 3.69
N GLN A 109 10.66 11.64 4.22
CA GLN A 109 10.91 13.08 4.33
C GLN A 109 11.55 13.67 3.05
N ARG A 110 12.10 12.82 2.16
CA ARG A 110 12.67 13.24 0.86
C ARG A 110 12.30 12.24 -0.23
N GLU A 111 11.90 12.71 -1.41
CA GLU A 111 11.64 11.82 -2.56
C GLU A 111 12.88 11.02 -2.99
N SER A 112 14.10 11.54 -2.71
CA SER A 112 15.36 10.89 -3.07
C SER A 112 15.66 9.63 -2.28
N SER A 113 15.06 9.48 -1.09
CA SER A 113 15.46 8.49 -0.10
C SER A 113 15.39 7.04 -0.56
N LEU A 114 14.56 6.74 -1.57
CA LEU A 114 14.32 5.38 -2.08
C LEU A 114 14.56 5.24 -3.59
N ARG A 115 15.28 6.19 -4.22
CA ARG A 115 15.42 6.24 -5.70
C ARG A 115 16.04 4.99 -6.30
N GLU A 116 16.99 4.37 -5.61
CA GLU A 116 17.72 3.19 -6.10
C GLU A 116 16.94 1.88 -5.91
N TRP A 117 15.80 1.89 -5.21
CA TRP A 117 15.02 0.69 -4.95
C TRP A 117 14.11 0.34 -6.13
N ASN A 118 13.98 -0.97 -6.41
CA ASN A 118 13.02 -1.44 -7.40
C ASN A 118 11.57 -1.08 -7.00
N LEU A 119 10.69 -0.98 -8.00
CA LEU A 119 9.32 -0.50 -7.83
C LEU A 119 8.49 -1.34 -6.86
N PHE A 120 8.71 -2.66 -6.83
CA PHE A 120 8.00 -3.56 -5.91
C PHE A 120 8.40 -3.34 -4.45
N ARG A 121 9.70 -3.20 -4.17
CA ARG A 121 10.20 -2.91 -2.82
C ARG A 121 9.72 -1.54 -2.33
N ARG A 122 9.72 -0.54 -3.22
CA ARG A 122 9.15 0.79 -2.93
C ARG A 122 7.66 0.68 -2.60
N PHE A 123 6.89 -0.02 -3.42
CA PHE A 123 5.47 -0.27 -3.18
C PHE A 123 5.20 -0.87 -1.80
N LEU A 124 5.87 -1.98 -1.45
CA LEU A 124 5.68 -2.63 -0.15
C LEU A 124 6.02 -1.71 1.03
N THR A 125 7.05 -0.88 0.86
CA THR A 125 7.50 0.09 1.89
C THR A 125 6.48 1.20 2.10
N HIS A 126 5.98 1.79 1.00
CA HIS A 126 4.92 2.79 1.04
C HIS A 126 3.60 2.22 1.57
N LEU A 127 3.25 0.99 1.21
CA LEU A 127 2.07 0.31 1.74
C LEU A 127 2.18 0.11 3.26
N GLY A 128 3.32 -0.36 3.76
CA GLY A 128 3.56 -0.50 5.20
C GLY A 128 3.44 0.84 5.93
N HIS A 129 4.04 1.90 5.39
CA HIS A 129 3.93 3.27 5.94
C HIS A 129 2.49 3.75 6.00
N PHE A 130 1.76 3.65 4.89
CA PHE A 130 0.35 3.99 4.80
C PHE A 130 -0.47 3.25 5.86
N LEU A 131 -0.27 1.94 6.03
CA LEU A 131 -1.00 1.15 7.01
C LEU A 131 -0.67 1.57 8.45
N THR A 132 0.59 1.86 8.78
CA THR A 132 0.94 2.35 10.13
C THR A 132 0.36 3.74 10.44
N LYS A 133 0.35 4.66 9.46
CA LYS A 133 -0.33 5.97 9.56
C LYS A 133 -1.84 5.83 9.72
N ALA A 134 -2.44 4.96 8.93
CA ALA A 134 -3.88 4.76 8.91
C ALA A 134 -4.39 4.07 10.19
N LEU A 135 -3.75 2.97 10.59
CA LEU A 135 -4.25 2.07 11.63
C LEU A 135 -3.71 2.39 13.03
N LEU A 136 -2.45 2.83 13.14
CA LEU A 136 -1.83 3.15 14.43
C LEU A 136 -1.70 4.66 14.69
N GLN A 137 -2.07 5.49 13.72
CA GLN A 137 -1.97 6.95 13.80
C GLN A 137 -0.54 7.47 14.01
N LEU A 138 0.46 6.70 13.57
CA LEU A 138 1.86 7.10 13.63
C LEU A 138 2.18 7.99 12.43
N PRO A 139 2.41 9.32 12.60
CA PRO A 139 2.74 10.19 11.47
C PRO A 139 4.17 9.99 10.94
N TYR A 140 4.98 9.20 11.66
CA TYR A 140 6.42 8.99 11.44
C TYR A 140 6.74 7.71 10.66
N ASP A 141 7.98 7.56 10.20
CA ASP A 141 8.51 6.29 9.69
C ASP A 141 8.62 5.22 10.80
N ALA A 142 7.58 4.40 10.90
CA ALA A 142 7.42 3.43 11.98
C ALA A 142 8.21 2.12 11.78
N SER A 143 8.87 1.90 10.64
CA SER A 143 9.51 0.60 10.33
C SER A 143 11.02 0.64 10.13
N GLY A 144 11.64 1.82 10.16
CA GLY A 144 13.11 1.96 10.10
C GLY A 144 13.82 1.53 11.39
N GLY A 145 14.97 0.88 11.24
CA GLY A 145 15.83 0.42 12.35
C GLY A 145 16.82 1.46 12.86
N PHE A 146 17.06 2.54 12.10
CA PHE A 146 17.90 3.65 12.52
C PHE A 146 17.15 4.59 13.46
N ARG A 147 17.45 4.51 14.76
CA ARG A 147 16.70 5.22 15.78
C ARG A 147 17.59 5.64 16.94
N LEU A 148 17.33 6.84 17.47
CA LEU A 148 17.86 7.32 18.73
C LEU A 148 16.78 7.26 19.81
N TYR A 149 17.16 6.85 21.01
CA TYR A 149 16.31 6.78 22.20
C TYR A 149 17.01 7.48 23.38
N ARG A 150 16.34 8.46 23.99
CA ARG A 150 16.70 9.05 25.29
C ARG A 150 16.31 8.10 26.41
N LEU A 151 17.24 7.29 26.88
CA LEU A 151 16.96 6.23 27.86
C LEU A 151 16.54 6.78 29.22
N ASP A 152 16.96 8.00 29.57
CA ASP A 152 16.52 8.72 30.77
C ASP A 152 15.05 9.15 30.72
N ARG A 153 14.48 9.30 29.53
CA ARG A 153 13.08 9.71 29.31
C ARG A 153 12.14 8.55 29.05
N ILE A 154 12.67 7.37 28.74
CA ILE A 154 11.89 6.18 28.40
C ILE A 154 11.94 5.20 29.58
N PRO A 155 10.84 4.94 30.28
CA PRO A 155 10.84 3.99 31.40
C PRO A 155 11.03 2.55 30.90
N ILE A 156 11.79 1.74 31.65
CA ILE A 156 12.04 0.33 31.28
C ILE A 156 10.73 -0.47 31.22
N THR A 157 9.76 -0.14 32.07
CA THR A 157 8.43 -0.76 32.10
C THR A 157 7.65 -0.59 30.79
N LEU A 158 7.95 0.44 30.00
CA LEU A 158 7.36 0.64 28.68
C LEU A 158 8.04 -0.23 27.62
N ILE A 159 9.36 -0.41 27.72
CA ILE A 159 10.13 -1.33 26.87
C ILE A 159 9.67 -2.78 27.12
N ASP A 160 9.43 -3.15 28.37
CA ASP A 160 8.99 -4.51 28.74
C ASP A 160 7.57 -4.86 28.29
N ARG A 161 6.75 -3.87 27.90
CA ARG A 161 5.42 -4.08 27.31
C ARG A 161 5.45 -4.49 25.84
N ILE A 162 6.60 -4.38 25.17
CA ILE A 162 6.73 -4.74 23.76
C ILE A 162 6.71 -6.28 23.65
N GLU A 163 5.70 -6.81 22.96
CA GLU A 163 5.53 -8.26 22.82
C GLU A 163 6.28 -8.79 21.58
N SER A 164 6.39 -7.99 20.51
CA SER A 164 7.01 -8.42 19.24
C SER A 164 8.51 -8.67 19.33
N ARG A 165 8.94 -9.75 18.68
CA ARG A 165 10.34 -10.25 18.70
C ARG A 165 11.04 -10.18 17.34
N ASP A 166 10.32 -9.85 16.28
CA ASP A 166 10.86 -9.72 14.92
C ASP A 166 10.59 -8.30 14.37
N TYR A 167 10.55 -8.11 13.05
CA TYR A 167 10.33 -6.81 12.39
C TYR A 167 9.14 -5.99 12.92
N GLU A 168 8.13 -6.63 13.51
CA GLU A 168 6.98 -5.94 14.09
C GLU A 168 7.34 -5.07 15.30
N PHE A 169 8.47 -5.36 15.94
CA PHE A 169 9.05 -4.57 17.01
C PHE A 169 9.14 -3.09 16.64
N PHE A 170 9.52 -2.76 15.40
CA PHE A 170 9.75 -1.37 15.01
C PHE A 170 8.48 -0.53 15.09
N PHE A 171 7.36 -0.99 14.52
CA PHE A 171 6.12 -0.22 14.57
C PHE A 171 5.40 -0.38 15.91
N GLU A 172 5.53 -1.53 16.59
CA GLU A 172 4.94 -1.72 17.92
C GLU A 172 5.58 -0.84 18.98
N SER A 173 6.92 -0.83 19.04
CA SER A 173 7.67 0.00 19.99
C SER A 173 7.32 1.47 19.80
N LEU A 174 7.30 1.94 18.56
CA LEU A 174 6.98 3.34 18.27
C LEU A 174 5.52 3.68 18.59
N ALA A 175 4.58 2.76 18.33
CA ALA A 175 3.18 2.91 18.72
C ALA A 175 3.02 3.06 20.24
N LEU A 176 3.66 2.18 21.02
CA LEU A 176 3.59 2.24 22.48
C LEU A 176 4.21 3.53 23.02
N LEU A 177 5.36 3.95 22.50
CA LEU A 177 6.01 5.21 22.88
C LEU A 177 5.12 6.41 22.52
N HIS A 178 4.59 6.45 21.30
CA HIS A 178 3.71 7.53 20.83
C HIS A 178 2.46 7.69 21.71
N MET A 179 1.84 6.58 22.13
CA MET A 179 0.66 6.59 23.00
C MET A 179 0.92 7.22 24.38
N THR A 180 2.17 7.24 24.84
CA THR A 180 2.54 7.81 26.14
C THR A 180 2.86 9.29 26.10
N GLY A 181 2.78 9.94 24.93
CA GLY A 181 3.07 11.37 24.76
C GLY A 181 4.57 11.70 24.63
N ILE A 182 5.42 10.68 24.49
CA ILE A 182 6.85 10.83 24.20
C ILE A 182 7.05 11.62 22.91
N LYS A 183 7.98 12.58 22.92
CA LYS A 183 8.27 13.42 21.75
C LYS A 183 9.09 12.64 20.74
N ILE A 184 8.52 12.41 19.56
CA ILE A 184 9.15 11.67 18.47
C ILE A 184 9.47 12.64 17.34
N GLY A 185 10.74 12.65 16.91
CA GLY A 185 11.22 13.42 15.75
C GLY A 185 11.64 12.52 14.60
N GLU A 186 11.85 13.11 13.42
CA GLU A 186 12.32 12.42 12.22
C GLU A 186 13.60 13.07 11.68
N LEU A 187 14.59 12.24 11.34
CA LEU A 187 15.77 12.64 10.59
C LEU A 187 15.65 12.10 9.15
N PRO A 188 15.68 12.95 8.10
CA PRO A 188 15.64 12.47 6.73
C PRO A 188 16.88 11.64 6.36
N VAL A 189 16.70 10.37 6.00
CA VAL A 189 17.80 9.46 5.60
C VAL A 189 17.62 8.94 4.18
N ASP A 190 18.73 8.71 3.48
CA ASP A 190 18.74 8.06 2.18
C ASP A 190 19.15 6.59 2.34
N LEU A 191 18.37 5.68 1.75
CA LEU A 191 18.69 4.25 1.74
C LEU A 191 19.21 3.84 0.37
N PRO A 192 20.50 3.50 0.25
CA PRO A 192 21.02 2.99 -1.01
C PRO A 192 20.36 1.65 -1.36
N ALA A 193 20.47 1.26 -2.63
CA ALA A 193 20.31 -0.14 -3.00
C ALA A 193 21.37 -0.95 -2.24
N ARG A 194 20.96 -2.10 -1.69
CA ARG A 194 21.88 -2.94 -0.92
C ARG A 194 23.05 -3.35 -1.80
N THR A 195 24.24 -2.94 -1.39
CA THR A 195 25.49 -3.22 -2.11
C THR A 195 25.93 -4.67 -1.90
N TYR A 196 25.64 -5.25 -0.73
CA TYR A 196 26.01 -6.62 -0.36
C TYR A 196 24.92 -7.33 0.46
N GLY A 197 24.66 -8.62 0.16
CA GLY A 197 23.79 -9.51 0.94
C GLY A 197 22.32 -9.62 0.50
N HIS A 198 21.68 -10.75 0.81
CA HIS A 198 20.25 -11.00 0.55
C HIS A 198 19.36 -10.54 1.71
N SER A 199 18.10 -10.20 1.42
CA SER A 199 17.13 -9.87 2.48
C SER A 199 16.83 -11.06 3.38
N LYS A 200 17.05 -10.86 4.69
CA LYS A 200 16.65 -11.80 5.74
C LYS A 200 15.14 -11.77 6.03
N MET A 201 14.40 -10.82 5.46
CA MET A 201 12.95 -10.71 5.61
C MET A 201 12.24 -11.69 4.66
N ARG A 202 11.37 -12.55 5.22
CA ARG A 202 10.62 -13.58 4.49
C ARG A 202 9.12 -13.21 4.41
N PRO A 203 8.34 -13.78 3.47
CA PRO A 203 6.90 -13.51 3.38
C PRO A 203 6.12 -13.74 4.69
N ASN A 204 6.51 -14.75 5.46
CA ASN A 204 5.90 -15.03 6.77
C ASN A 204 6.06 -13.87 7.77
N HIS A 205 7.15 -13.10 7.69
CA HIS A 205 7.34 -11.91 8.53
C HIS A 205 6.36 -10.80 8.13
N MET A 206 6.06 -10.66 6.83
CA MET A 206 5.07 -9.68 6.37
C MET A 206 3.67 -10.04 6.86
N VAL A 207 3.28 -11.31 6.78
CA VAL A 207 1.98 -11.79 7.27
C VAL A 207 1.85 -11.59 8.79
N ARG A 208 2.88 -11.97 9.56
CA ARG A 208 2.91 -11.75 11.01
C ARG A 208 2.86 -10.27 11.37
N GLY A 209 3.57 -9.43 10.61
CA GLY A 209 3.49 -7.97 10.70
C GLY A 209 2.10 -7.40 10.49
N LEU A 210 1.41 -7.82 9.44
CA LEU A 210 0.03 -7.39 9.19
C LEU A 210 -0.92 -7.82 10.31
N LEU A 211 -0.84 -9.08 10.76
CA LEU A 211 -1.65 -9.58 11.88
C LEU A 211 -1.39 -8.80 13.17
N ARG A 212 -0.12 -8.51 13.48
CA ARG A 212 0.25 -7.71 14.66
C ARG A 212 -0.27 -6.28 14.54
N LEU A 213 -0.15 -5.67 13.37
CA LEU A 213 -0.65 -4.33 13.07
C LEU A 213 -2.16 -4.23 13.32
N PHE A 214 -2.95 -5.17 12.79
CA PHE A 214 -4.40 -5.22 13.04
C PHE A 214 -4.73 -5.48 14.51
N ARG A 215 -3.98 -6.36 15.20
CA ARG A 215 -4.17 -6.62 16.63
C ARG A 215 -3.89 -5.39 17.49
N LEU A 216 -2.83 -4.63 17.19
CA LEU A 216 -2.51 -3.38 17.87
C LEU A 216 -3.58 -2.32 17.60
N ALA A 217 -3.98 -2.14 16.33
CA ALA A 217 -5.07 -1.24 15.97
C ALA A 217 -6.36 -1.59 16.72
N TRP A 218 -6.65 -2.89 16.90
CA TRP A 218 -7.79 -3.34 17.66
C TRP A 218 -7.66 -3.06 19.17
N LYS A 219 -6.50 -3.31 19.78
CA LYS A 219 -6.22 -2.95 21.19
C LYS A 219 -6.37 -1.44 21.41
N LEU A 220 -5.85 -0.61 20.50
CA LEU A 220 -5.98 0.86 20.52
C LEU A 220 -7.45 1.28 20.49
N ALA A 221 -8.23 0.65 19.62
CA ALA A 221 -9.67 0.87 19.50
C ALA A 221 -10.41 0.56 20.81
N MET A 222 -10.20 -0.63 21.35
CA MET A 222 -10.86 -1.13 22.57
C MET A 222 -10.57 -0.23 23.77
N THR A 223 -9.33 0.26 23.87
CA THR A 223 -8.92 1.18 24.92
C THR A 223 -9.65 2.53 24.81
N ARG A 224 -9.90 2.99 23.57
CA ARG A 224 -10.67 4.21 23.30
C ARG A 224 -12.18 4.02 23.44
N HIS A 225 -12.70 2.82 23.19
CA HIS A 225 -14.13 2.49 23.25
C HIS A 225 -14.72 2.53 24.67
N ARG A 226 -13.87 2.54 25.71
CA ARG A 226 -14.27 2.81 27.10
C ARG A 226 -14.63 4.28 27.37
N SER A 227 -14.46 5.17 26.39
CA SER A 227 -14.88 6.57 26.45
C SER A 227 -15.73 6.94 25.23
N ARG A 228 -17.04 7.10 25.47
CA ARG A 228 -18.07 7.76 24.62
C ARG A 228 -18.73 6.97 23.47
N GLY A 229 -20.07 6.98 23.53
CA GLY A 229 -21.03 6.31 22.64
C GLY A 229 -21.11 6.83 21.21
N ASN A 230 -21.94 6.15 20.41
CA ASN A 230 -21.98 6.22 18.94
C ASN A 230 -23.41 6.56 18.46
N SER A 231 -23.54 7.37 17.42
CA SER A 231 -24.71 7.34 16.52
C SER A 231 -24.37 7.99 15.18
N LYS A 232 -24.74 7.36 14.06
CA LYS A 232 -25.61 7.91 13.01
C LYS A 232 -25.74 6.97 11.81
N THR A 233 -26.95 6.96 11.24
CA THR A 233 -27.45 6.27 10.03
C THR A 233 -27.15 7.07 8.75
N LYS A 234 -27.18 6.40 7.59
CA LYS A 234 -26.94 6.94 6.23
C LYS A 234 -28.22 6.86 5.37
N GLU A 235 -28.45 7.89 4.55
CA GLU A 235 -29.36 7.93 3.39
C GLU A 235 -28.54 8.14 2.10
N ASP A 236 -29.09 7.75 0.94
CA ASP A 236 -28.42 7.71 -0.37
C ASP A 236 -28.62 8.98 -1.25
N PRO A 237 -27.71 9.28 -2.21
CA PRO A 237 -27.73 10.53 -2.99
C PRO A 237 -28.21 10.42 -4.46
N ASP A 238 -28.69 11.55 -4.98
CA ASP A 238 -29.21 11.86 -6.33
C ASP A 238 -28.17 11.77 -7.50
N PRO A 239 -28.56 11.43 -8.74
CA PRO A 239 -27.71 11.48 -9.95
C PRO A 239 -26.87 12.77 -10.19
N GLU A 240 -27.38 13.98 -9.92
CA GLU A 240 -26.55 15.20 -10.04
C GLU A 240 -25.43 15.25 -8.99
N ILE A 241 -25.71 14.72 -7.79
CA ILE A 241 -24.74 14.59 -6.70
C ILE A 241 -23.65 13.58 -7.07
N MET A 242 -23.98 12.51 -7.80
CA MET A 242 -23.00 11.55 -8.29
C MET A 242 -22.01 12.18 -9.27
N ARG A 243 -22.48 13.06 -10.18
CA ARG A 243 -21.61 13.82 -11.10
C ARG A 243 -20.67 14.75 -10.33
N GLU A 244 -21.20 15.54 -9.39
CA GLU A 244 -20.38 16.41 -8.54
C GLU A 244 -19.37 15.63 -7.68
N MET A 245 -19.74 14.44 -7.19
CA MET A 245 -18.87 13.58 -6.40
C MET A 245 -17.71 13.03 -7.24
N TRP A 246 -17.98 12.59 -8.48
CA TRP A 246 -16.94 12.15 -9.40
C TRP A 246 -16.04 13.30 -9.84
N ASP A 247 -16.61 14.46 -10.16
CA ASP A 247 -15.82 15.64 -10.50
C ASP A 247 -14.92 16.05 -9.32
N LYS A 248 -15.41 16.04 -8.07
CA LYS A 248 -14.58 16.22 -6.85
C LYS A 248 -13.51 15.14 -6.69
N TYR A 249 -13.81 13.87 -6.96
CA TYR A 249 -12.82 12.79 -6.92
C TYR A 249 -11.69 12.99 -7.94
N TRP A 250 -12.03 13.47 -9.14
CA TRP A 250 -11.06 13.75 -10.20
C TRP A 250 -10.33 15.10 -10.02
N ASP A 251 -10.97 16.11 -9.43
CA ASP A 251 -10.38 17.41 -9.10
C ASP A 251 -9.53 17.39 -7.82
N GLY A 252 -9.85 16.54 -6.83
CA GLY A 252 -9.05 16.35 -5.61
C GLY A 252 -7.63 15.83 -5.87
N ARG A 253 -7.35 15.37 -7.10
CA ARG A 253 -5.99 15.06 -7.59
C ARG A 253 -5.21 16.29 -8.09
N LYS A 254 -5.76 17.52 -8.02
CA LYS A 254 -5.10 18.77 -8.43
C LYS A 254 -4.32 19.50 -7.33
N GLN A 255 -4.21 18.97 -6.10
CA GLN A 255 -3.25 19.58 -5.16
C GLN A 255 -1.83 19.18 -5.57
N GLU A 256 -1.07 20.18 -6.02
CA GLU A 256 0.39 20.21 -6.13
C GLU A 256 1.03 19.51 -4.91
N VAL A 257 2.20 18.90 -5.13
CA VAL A 257 3.21 18.39 -4.17
C VAL A 257 3.61 16.96 -4.52
N GLU A 258 4.93 16.71 -4.50
CA GLU A 258 5.66 15.43 -4.46
C GLU A 258 4.83 14.14 -4.48
N LYS A 259 5.24 13.15 -5.31
CA LYS A 259 4.55 11.86 -5.47
C LYS A 259 4.20 11.26 -4.10
N SER A 260 2.92 11.35 -3.72
CA SER A 260 2.46 10.90 -2.43
C SER A 260 2.62 9.39 -2.31
N THR A 261 2.74 8.90 -1.07
CA THR A 261 2.75 7.45 -0.76
C THR A 261 1.56 6.73 -1.41
N TYR A 262 0.42 7.40 -1.51
CA TYR A 262 -0.77 6.90 -2.18
C TYR A 262 -0.57 6.71 -3.69
N ASP A 263 0.05 7.67 -4.38
CA ASP A 263 0.26 7.61 -5.83
C ASP A 263 1.20 6.48 -6.23
N ILE A 264 2.20 6.18 -5.40
CA ILE A 264 3.12 5.06 -5.62
C ILE A 264 2.38 3.72 -5.48
N ILE A 265 1.51 3.59 -4.47
CA ILE A 265 0.66 2.41 -4.28
C ILE A 265 -0.28 2.22 -5.47
N ALA A 266 -0.99 3.28 -5.86
CA ALA A 266 -1.96 3.26 -6.95
C ALA A 266 -1.28 3.02 -8.32
N SER A 267 -0.11 3.61 -8.57
CA SER A 267 0.65 3.39 -9.81
C SER A 267 1.12 1.94 -9.93
N PHE A 268 1.63 1.34 -8.86
CA PHE A 268 2.02 -0.06 -8.87
C PHE A 268 0.83 -0.98 -9.16
N TYR A 269 -0.29 -0.77 -8.46
CA TYR A 269 -1.51 -1.56 -8.64
C TYR A 269 -2.02 -1.47 -10.09
N ARG A 270 -2.06 -0.27 -10.68
CA ARG A 270 -2.46 -0.06 -12.08
C ARG A 270 -1.53 -0.75 -13.07
N ASN A 271 -0.22 -0.54 -12.95
CA ASN A 271 0.75 -0.98 -13.95
C ASN A 271 1.06 -2.49 -13.90
N TYR A 272 1.03 -3.10 -12.71
CA TYR A 272 1.49 -4.48 -12.53
C TYR A 272 0.36 -5.48 -12.27
N LEU A 273 -0.82 -5.03 -11.88
CA LEU A 273 -1.98 -5.92 -11.66
C LEU A 273 -3.08 -5.66 -12.68
N ILE A 274 -3.59 -4.42 -12.76
CA ILE A 274 -4.74 -4.14 -13.62
C ILE A 274 -4.38 -4.20 -15.10
N ARG A 275 -3.39 -3.40 -15.56
CA ARG A 275 -3.04 -3.28 -16.98
C ARG A 275 -2.68 -4.62 -17.64
N PRO A 276 -1.84 -5.49 -17.06
CA PRO A 276 -1.53 -6.79 -17.67
C PRO A 276 -2.76 -7.69 -17.76
N THR A 277 -3.64 -7.65 -16.77
CA THR A 277 -4.89 -8.43 -16.74
C THR A 277 -5.86 -7.93 -17.81
N LEU A 278 -6.08 -6.61 -17.88
CA LEU A 278 -6.91 -5.95 -18.89
C LEU A 278 -6.44 -6.34 -20.30
N ASN A 279 -5.15 -6.15 -20.59
CA ASN A 279 -4.56 -6.48 -21.88
C ASN A 279 -4.75 -7.96 -22.25
N HIS A 280 -4.61 -8.87 -21.29
CA HIS A 280 -4.81 -10.29 -21.53
C HIS A 280 -6.24 -10.60 -21.97
N PHE A 281 -7.24 -10.09 -21.26
CA PHE A 281 -8.63 -10.38 -21.58
C PHE A 281 -9.09 -9.63 -22.84
N ILE A 282 -8.65 -8.40 -23.07
CA ILE A 282 -8.93 -7.67 -24.32
C ILE A 282 -8.47 -8.49 -25.53
N ARG A 283 -7.22 -8.98 -25.54
CA ARG A 283 -6.66 -9.76 -26.66
C ARG A 283 -7.28 -11.16 -26.81
N ARG A 284 -7.90 -11.68 -25.76
CA ARG A 284 -8.58 -12.98 -25.79
C ARG A 284 -10.02 -12.86 -26.25
N THR A 285 -10.66 -11.72 -25.96
CA THR A 285 -12.08 -11.49 -26.25
C THR A 285 -12.29 -10.81 -27.60
N PHE A 286 -11.43 -9.88 -28.00
CA PHE A 286 -11.62 -9.06 -29.19
C PHE A 286 -10.51 -9.27 -30.21
N SER A 287 -10.85 -9.16 -31.49
CA SER A 287 -9.88 -9.19 -32.59
C SER A 287 -9.08 -7.89 -32.66
N PRO A 288 -7.86 -7.89 -33.24
CA PRO A 288 -7.15 -6.66 -33.54
C PRO A 288 -8.01 -5.72 -34.40
N HIS A 289 -7.93 -4.42 -34.13
CA HIS A 289 -8.68 -3.36 -34.80
C HIS A 289 -10.21 -3.41 -34.69
N ALA A 290 -10.76 -4.25 -33.80
CA ALA A 290 -12.17 -4.22 -33.43
C ALA A 290 -12.59 -2.82 -32.96
N GLU A 291 -13.82 -2.42 -33.27
CA GLU A 291 -14.43 -1.18 -32.76
C GLU A 291 -14.99 -1.44 -31.36
N LEU A 292 -14.37 -0.83 -30.35
CA LEU A 292 -14.68 -1.05 -28.95
C LEU A 292 -15.18 0.23 -28.28
N VAL A 293 -16.13 0.08 -27.35
CA VAL A 293 -16.48 1.15 -26.40
C VAL A 293 -15.85 0.86 -25.05
N HIS A 294 -15.12 1.83 -24.48
CA HIS A 294 -14.74 1.80 -23.08
C HIS A 294 -15.76 2.62 -22.28
N ALA A 295 -16.69 1.94 -21.63
CA ALA A 295 -17.80 2.57 -20.94
C ALA A 295 -17.46 2.85 -19.47
N GLY A 296 -17.43 4.13 -19.09
CA GLY A 296 -16.89 4.58 -17.79
C GLY A 296 -15.37 4.55 -17.79
N CYS A 297 -14.76 5.21 -18.78
CA CYS A 297 -13.35 5.03 -19.10
C CYS A 297 -12.36 5.61 -18.06
N GLY A 298 -12.84 6.48 -17.17
CA GLY A 298 -11.99 7.19 -16.22
C GLY A 298 -10.87 7.97 -16.93
N GLY A 299 -9.68 8.00 -16.33
CA GLY A 299 -8.51 8.67 -16.92
C GLY A 299 -7.74 7.81 -17.92
N GLY A 300 -8.17 6.57 -18.18
CA GLY A 300 -7.52 5.65 -19.12
C GLY A 300 -6.13 5.19 -18.74
N GLU A 301 -5.68 5.33 -17.50
CA GLU A 301 -4.25 5.17 -17.16
C GLU A 301 -3.67 3.75 -17.39
N VAL A 302 -4.52 2.77 -17.71
CA VAL A 302 -4.15 1.39 -18.03
C VAL A 302 -4.43 0.99 -19.49
N ASP A 303 -4.94 1.91 -20.32
CA ASP A 303 -5.49 1.62 -21.66
C ASP A 303 -4.47 1.74 -22.79
N ALA A 304 -3.25 2.17 -22.50
CA ALA A 304 -2.23 2.48 -23.51
C ALA A 304 -1.98 1.34 -24.52
N ASP A 305 -2.11 0.07 -24.13
CA ASP A 305 -1.99 -1.07 -25.06
C ASP A 305 -3.31 -1.43 -25.75
N VAL A 306 -4.45 -1.10 -25.13
CA VAL A 306 -5.79 -1.35 -25.67
C VAL A 306 -6.05 -0.43 -26.86
N VAL A 307 -5.77 0.88 -26.72
CA VAL A 307 -5.94 1.86 -27.81
C VAL A 307 -4.99 1.63 -28.99
N ARG A 308 -3.87 0.92 -28.77
CA ARG A 308 -2.98 0.46 -29.86
C ARG A 308 -3.47 -0.81 -30.54
N TYR A 309 -4.25 -1.62 -29.83
CA TYR A 309 -4.72 -2.92 -30.30
C TYR A 309 -6.07 -2.81 -31.03
N ALA A 310 -6.96 -1.93 -30.57
CA ALA A 310 -8.34 -1.77 -31.04
C ALA A 310 -8.70 -0.31 -31.28
N LYS A 311 -9.78 -0.05 -32.03
CA LYS A 311 -10.32 1.30 -32.23
C LYS A 311 -11.25 1.62 -31.07
N VAL A 312 -10.79 2.44 -30.12
CA VAL A 312 -11.52 2.70 -28.87
C VAL A 312 -12.31 4.00 -28.95
N THR A 313 -13.59 3.92 -28.60
CA THR A 313 -14.43 5.06 -28.22
C THR A 313 -14.59 5.05 -26.70
N ALA A 314 -13.87 5.94 -26.02
CA ALA A 314 -13.84 6.09 -24.57
C ALA A 314 -14.91 7.09 -24.11
N VAL A 315 -15.80 6.65 -23.22
CA VAL A 315 -16.93 7.45 -22.76
C VAL A 315 -16.95 7.50 -21.24
N ASP A 316 -17.13 8.69 -20.67
CA ASP A 316 -17.29 8.90 -19.24
C ASP A 316 -18.23 10.07 -18.96
N ILE A 317 -18.93 10.03 -17.82
CA ILE A 317 -19.82 11.12 -17.40
C ILE A 317 -19.03 12.35 -16.93
N SER A 318 -17.80 12.16 -16.44
CA SER A 318 -16.95 13.25 -15.94
C SER A 318 -16.12 13.87 -17.06
N PRO A 319 -16.28 15.18 -17.36
CA PRO A 319 -15.42 15.88 -18.30
C PRO A 319 -13.93 15.83 -17.91
N ASN A 320 -13.64 15.82 -16.60
CA ASN A 320 -12.28 15.72 -16.08
C ASN A 320 -11.64 14.36 -16.36
N ALA A 321 -12.41 13.27 -16.27
CA ALA A 321 -11.96 11.94 -16.63
C ALA A 321 -11.62 11.86 -18.12
N VAL A 322 -12.54 12.32 -18.97
CA VAL A 322 -12.36 12.38 -20.44
C VAL A 322 -11.14 13.23 -20.82
N ALA A 323 -10.95 14.39 -20.19
CA ALA A 323 -9.79 15.24 -20.42
C ALA A 323 -8.47 14.54 -20.07
N LYS A 324 -8.44 13.77 -18.96
CA LYS A 324 -7.27 12.97 -18.56
C LYS A 324 -7.01 11.81 -19.52
N TYR A 325 -8.07 11.16 -20.00
CA TYR A 325 -7.97 10.10 -21.01
C TYR A 325 -7.36 10.66 -22.30
N LEU A 326 -7.89 11.77 -22.79
CA LEU A 326 -7.41 12.46 -23.99
C LEU A 326 -5.95 12.92 -23.83
N ALA A 327 -5.58 13.47 -22.67
CA ALA A 327 -4.20 13.86 -22.40
C ALA A 327 -3.22 12.67 -22.42
N SER A 328 -3.69 11.47 -22.07
CA SER A 328 -2.85 10.27 -21.97
C SER A 328 -2.74 9.49 -23.29
N HIS A 329 -3.72 9.60 -24.18
CA HIS A 329 -3.82 8.77 -25.41
C HIS A 329 -3.90 9.60 -26.70
N GLY A 330 -4.11 10.91 -26.60
CA GLY A 330 -4.25 11.82 -27.75
C GLY A 330 -5.32 11.34 -28.73
N ALA A 331 -5.03 11.44 -30.03
CA ALA A 331 -5.94 11.04 -31.10
C ALA A 331 -6.07 9.51 -31.31
N GLN A 332 -5.47 8.68 -30.45
CA GLN A 332 -5.55 7.21 -30.57
C GLN A 332 -6.91 6.64 -30.14
N ALA A 333 -7.72 7.42 -29.43
CA ALA A 333 -9.08 7.04 -29.04
C ALA A 333 -10.04 8.23 -29.23
N GLU A 334 -11.26 7.94 -29.66
CA GLU A 334 -12.35 8.91 -29.63
C GLU A 334 -12.83 9.07 -28.18
N CYS A 335 -12.88 10.29 -27.66
CA CYS A 335 -13.20 10.55 -26.25
C CYS A 335 -14.45 11.42 -26.16
N LEU A 336 -15.48 10.97 -25.44
CA LEU A 336 -16.77 11.66 -25.34
C LEU A 336 -17.24 11.77 -23.89
N VAL A 337 -17.74 12.94 -23.52
CA VAL A 337 -18.48 13.11 -22.26
C VAL A 337 -19.90 12.63 -22.48
N MET A 338 -20.24 11.47 -21.92
CA MET A 338 -21.53 10.83 -22.15
C MET A 338 -21.92 9.95 -20.97
N ASP A 339 -23.22 9.93 -20.68
CA ASP A 339 -23.80 9.02 -19.72
C ASP A 339 -23.92 7.59 -20.30
N ILE A 340 -23.49 6.61 -19.50
CA ILE A 340 -23.53 5.19 -19.82
C ILE A 340 -24.97 4.67 -20.02
N PHE A 341 -25.98 5.35 -19.46
CA PHE A 341 -27.39 5.07 -19.71
C PHE A 341 -27.88 5.47 -21.11
N HIS A 342 -27.02 6.08 -21.94
CA HIS A 342 -27.38 6.61 -23.25
C HIS A 342 -26.37 6.27 -24.35
N LEU A 343 -25.59 5.18 -24.21
CA LEU A 343 -24.56 4.80 -25.18
C LEU A 343 -25.11 4.51 -26.59
N SER A 344 -26.37 4.13 -26.72
CA SER A 344 -26.99 3.95 -28.04
C SER A 344 -27.03 5.23 -28.87
N ARG A 345 -26.88 6.42 -28.24
CA ARG A 345 -26.80 7.72 -28.92
C ARG A 345 -25.49 7.96 -29.68
N LEU A 346 -24.50 7.06 -29.57
CA LEU A 346 -23.29 7.10 -30.40
C LEU A 346 -23.59 6.93 -31.91
N GLY A 347 -24.81 6.50 -32.27
CA GLY A 347 -25.28 6.49 -33.67
C GLY A 347 -24.68 5.38 -34.54
N ARG A 348 -23.85 4.51 -33.96
CA ARG A 348 -23.27 3.33 -34.62
C ARG A 348 -23.20 2.14 -33.67
N ARG A 349 -23.00 0.93 -34.22
CA ARG A 349 -22.86 -0.31 -33.46
C ARG A 349 -21.43 -0.80 -33.42
N PHE A 350 -21.03 -1.39 -32.30
CA PHE A 350 -19.65 -1.75 -32.00
C PHE A 350 -19.45 -3.27 -31.93
N ASP A 351 -18.23 -3.73 -32.20
CA ASP A 351 -17.84 -5.14 -32.09
C ASP A 351 -17.77 -5.59 -30.62
N GLY A 352 -17.44 -4.65 -29.73
CA GLY A 352 -17.33 -4.94 -28.32
C GLY A 352 -17.46 -3.75 -27.39
N LEU A 353 -17.67 -4.05 -26.12
CA LEU A 353 -17.71 -3.07 -25.03
C LEU A 353 -16.98 -3.64 -23.83
N TYR A 354 -16.24 -2.79 -23.12
CA TYR A 354 -15.61 -3.18 -21.86
C TYR A 354 -15.70 -2.10 -20.78
N ASN A 355 -15.56 -2.54 -19.53
CA ASN A 355 -15.65 -1.71 -18.33
C ASN A 355 -14.61 -2.18 -17.33
N LEU A 356 -14.02 -1.24 -16.61
CA LEU A 356 -13.08 -1.52 -15.54
C LEU A 356 -13.53 -0.87 -14.24
N GLY A 357 -14.23 -1.64 -13.39
CA GLY A 357 -14.69 -1.15 -12.09
C GLY A 357 -15.76 -0.05 -12.18
N VAL A 358 -16.83 -0.34 -12.92
CA VAL A 358 -17.93 0.60 -13.18
C VAL A 358 -19.26 0.10 -12.61
N MET A 359 -19.56 -1.18 -12.86
CA MET A 359 -20.86 -1.78 -12.53
C MET A 359 -21.15 -1.74 -11.02
N GLU A 360 -20.11 -1.78 -10.18
CA GLU A 360 -20.23 -1.79 -8.72
C GLU A 360 -20.84 -0.54 -8.12
N HIS A 361 -20.84 0.57 -8.87
CA HIS A 361 -21.36 1.87 -8.44
C HIS A 361 -22.86 2.05 -8.70
N PHE A 362 -23.51 1.05 -9.28
CA PHE A 362 -24.92 1.11 -9.67
C PHE A 362 -25.76 0.08 -8.93
N GLU A 363 -27.01 0.42 -8.66
CA GLU A 363 -28.00 -0.52 -8.13
C GLU A 363 -28.44 -1.55 -9.18
N GLN A 364 -29.14 -2.61 -8.76
CA GLN A 364 -29.51 -3.67 -9.70
C GLN A 364 -30.39 -3.21 -10.86
N ASP A 365 -31.35 -2.31 -10.63
CA ASP A 365 -32.24 -1.82 -11.69
C ASP A 365 -31.49 -0.94 -12.68
N GLN A 366 -30.57 -0.11 -12.18
CA GLN A 366 -29.66 0.67 -13.00
C GLN A 366 -28.75 -0.24 -13.84
N ILE A 367 -28.21 -1.31 -13.25
CA ILE A 367 -27.39 -2.27 -13.99
C ILE A 367 -28.18 -2.92 -15.13
N ARG A 368 -29.45 -3.27 -14.91
CA ARG A 368 -30.31 -3.80 -15.99
C ARG A 368 -30.47 -2.80 -17.12
N GLN A 369 -30.69 -1.53 -16.80
CA GLN A 369 -30.78 -0.47 -17.81
C GLN A 369 -29.46 -0.29 -18.58
N ILE A 370 -28.34 -0.32 -17.88
CA ILE A 370 -27.00 -0.24 -18.47
C ILE A 370 -26.75 -1.42 -19.42
N LEU A 371 -27.05 -2.65 -18.99
CA LEU A 371 -26.89 -3.83 -19.84
C LEU A 371 -27.83 -3.79 -21.06
N ALA A 372 -29.06 -3.29 -20.91
CA ALA A 372 -29.95 -3.09 -22.04
C ALA A 372 -29.40 -2.06 -23.05
N GLU A 373 -28.79 -0.97 -22.58
CA GLU A 373 -28.10 -0.01 -23.45
C GLU A 373 -26.86 -0.64 -24.11
N PHE A 374 -26.05 -1.40 -23.39
CA PHE A 374 -24.93 -2.13 -23.98
C PHE A 374 -25.39 -3.07 -25.08
N ASN A 375 -26.51 -3.77 -24.85
CA ASN A 375 -27.11 -4.60 -25.88
C ASN A 375 -27.43 -3.76 -27.12
N ARG A 376 -28.11 -2.62 -26.99
CA ARG A 376 -28.45 -1.73 -28.13
C ARG A 376 -27.22 -1.23 -28.89
N THR A 377 -26.14 -0.93 -28.18
CA THR A 377 -24.87 -0.43 -28.73
C THR A 377 -24.07 -1.52 -29.47
N LEU A 378 -24.24 -2.79 -29.14
CA LEU A 378 -23.48 -3.89 -29.76
C LEU A 378 -24.10 -4.41 -31.06
N LYS A 379 -23.24 -4.79 -32.00
CA LYS A 379 -23.60 -5.60 -33.18
C LYS A 379 -24.14 -6.97 -32.72
N PRO A 380 -24.99 -7.66 -33.52
CA PRO A 380 -25.31 -9.07 -33.26
C PRO A 380 -24.03 -9.90 -33.13
N GLY A 381 -23.93 -10.73 -32.09
CA GLY A 381 -22.71 -11.47 -31.76
C GLY A 381 -21.56 -10.64 -31.17
N GLY A 382 -21.77 -9.34 -30.94
CA GLY A 382 -20.81 -8.46 -30.25
C GLY A 382 -20.58 -8.91 -28.80
N ARG A 383 -19.38 -8.61 -28.26
CA ARG A 383 -18.95 -9.12 -26.95
C ARG A 383 -18.82 -8.05 -25.89
N LEU A 384 -19.15 -8.41 -24.66
CA LEU A 384 -19.05 -7.61 -23.46
C LEU A 384 -17.93 -8.16 -22.57
N LEU A 385 -17.06 -7.29 -22.05
CA LEU A 385 -16.00 -7.62 -21.11
C LEU A 385 -16.09 -6.75 -19.85
N LEU A 386 -16.59 -7.31 -18.76
CA LEU A 386 -16.75 -6.59 -17.48
C LEU A 386 -15.67 -7.01 -16.49
N PHE A 387 -15.00 -6.05 -15.86
CA PHE A 387 -14.24 -6.26 -14.63
C PHE A 387 -15.05 -5.74 -13.46
N TRP A 388 -15.57 -6.64 -12.62
CA TRP A 388 -16.49 -6.31 -11.53
C TRP A 388 -15.99 -6.92 -10.22
N PRO A 389 -15.67 -6.12 -9.18
CA PRO A 389 -15.18 -6.64 -7.91
C PRO A 389 -16.20 -7.57 -7.21
N PRO A 390 -15.78 -8.76 -6.76
CA PRO A 390 -16.63 -9.64 -5.99
C PRO A 390 -16.63 -9.30 -4.49
N VAL A 391 -17.69 -9.68 -3.78
CA VAL A 391 -17.79 -9.49 -2.32
C VAL A 391 -16.66 -10.17 -1.54
N TYR A 392 -16.06 -11.20 -2.13
CA TYR A 392 -14.96 -12.02 -1.60
C TYR A 392 -13.59 -11.67 -2.21
N GLY A 393 -13.47 -10.58 -2.97
CA GLY A 393 -12.20 -10.13 -3.53
C GLY A 393 -11.21 -9.72 -2.44
N LEU A 394 -9.92 -10.04 -2.60
CA LEU A 394 -8.88 -9.73 -1.61
C LEU A 394 -8.75 -8.21 -1.38
N SER A 395 -8.81 -7.42 -2.45
CA SER A 395 -8.81 -5.95 -2.37
C SER A 395 -10.02 -5.42 -1.58
N VAL A 396 -11.21 -5.97 -1.83
CA VAL A 396 -12.45 -5.61 -1.14
C VAL A 396 -12.38 -5.93 0.34
N ILE A 397 -11.88 -7.13 0.71
CA ILE A 397 -11.71 -7.53 2.10
C ILE A 397 -10.72 -6.60 2.81
N ALA A 398 -9.55 -6.35 2.20
CA ALA A 398 -8.54 -5.48 2.76
C ALA A 398 -9.07 -4.05 2.97
N LEU A 399 -9.72 -3.47 1.96
CA LEU A 399 -10.33 -2.14 2.05
C LEU A 399 -11.45 -2.08 3.08
N LYS A 400 -12.30 -3.12 3.20
CA LYS A 400 -13.32 -3.20 4.25
C LYS A 400 -12.71 -3.20 5.64
N ILE A 401 -11.63 -3.97 5.86
CA ILE A 401 -10.95 -3.99 7.15
C ILE A 401 -10.35 -2.60 7.45
N ILE A 402 -9.68 -1.98 6.47
CA ILE A 402 -9.13 -0.63 6.63
C ILE A 402 -10.24 0.39 6.91
N HIS A 403 -11.32 0.38 6.15
CA HIS A 403 -12.47 1.27 6.32
C HIS A 403 -13.15 1.08 7.68
N PHE A 404 -13.35 -0.17 8.09
CA PHE A 404 -13.87 -0.51 9.42
C PHE A 404 -12.95 0.04 10.51
N VAL A 405 -11.63 -0.15 10.37
CA VAL A 405 -10.67 0.39 11.33
C VAL A 405 -10.70 1.93 11.34
N LEU A 406 -10.70 2.58 10.18
CA LEU A 406 -10.69 4.05 10.11
C LEU A 406 -11.98 4.68 10.65
N ASN A 407 -13.15 4.10 10.35
CA ASN A 407 -14.43 4.75 10.61
C ASN A 407 -15.14 4.23 11.84
N GLN A 408 -15.19 2.92 12.03
CA GLN A 408 -15.88 2.34 13.18
C GLN A 408 -14.98 2.33 14.42
N ILE A 409 -13.67 2.15 14.22
CA ILE A 409 -12.70 2.09 15.31
C ILE A 409 -12.06 3.46 15.58
N LEU A 410 -11.53 4.14 14.57
CA LEU A 410 -10.84 5.42 14.73
C LEU A 410 -11.75 6.65 14.53
N ARG A 411 -13.03 6.45 14.17
CA ARG A 411 -14.05 7.49 13.95
C ARG A 411 -13.58 8.64 13.05
N ARG A 412 -12.80 8.33 12.02
CA ARG A 412 -12.26 9.33 11.09
C ARG A 412 -13.24 9.77 9.99
N ASN A 413 -14.41 9.14 9.87
CA ASN A 413 -15.42 9.41 8.83
C ASN A 413 -14.82 9.55 7.41
N VAL A 414 -13.81 8.74 7.10
CA VAL A 414 -13.10 8.74 5.82
C VAL A 414 -13.87 7.87 4.82
N GLN A 415 -14.31 8.48 3.73
CA GLN A 415 -14.81 7.75 2.58
C GLN A 415 -13.64 7.46 1.64
N LEU A 416 -13.23 6.18 1.54
CA LEU A 416 -12.05 5.77 0.75
C LEU A 416 -12.35 5.63 -0.75
N HIS A 417 -13.61 5.43 -1.11
CA HIS A 417 -14.10 5.28 -2.47
C HIS A 417 -15.60 5.64 -2.50
N PRO A 418 -16.15 5.98 -3.68
CA PRO A 418 -17.59 6.12 -3.88
C PRO A 418 -18.37 4.89 -3.40
N PRO A 419 -19.69 5.02 -3.12
CA PRO A 419 -20.52 3.87 -2.78
C PRO A 419 -20.42 2.76 -3.83
N GLU A 420 -20.32 1.52 -3.36
CA GLU A 420 -20.29 0.33 -4.21
C GLU A 420 -21.48 -0.59 -3.84
N PRO A 421 -22.72 -0.18 -4.14
CA PRO A 421 -23.95 -0.88 -3.73
C PRO A 421 -24.04 -2.30 -4.29
N SER A 422 -23.40 -2.57 -5.43
CA SER A 422 -23.46 -3.87 -6.08
C SER A 422 -22.08 -4.51 -6.25
N LYS A 423 -21.94 -5.75 -5.79
CA LYS A 423 -20.72 -6.54 -5.98
C LYS A 423 -21.10 -7.92 -6.45
N VAL A 424 -20.19 -8.57 -7.18
CA VAL A 424 -20.40 -9.95 -7.64
C VAL A 424 -20.44 -10.88 -6.43
N ARG A 425 -21.56 -11.61 -6.27
CA ARG A 425 -21.75 -12.62 -5.21
C ARG A 425 -21.52 -14.03 -5.72
N SER A 426 -21.88 -14.31 -6.97
CA SER A 426 -21.68 -15.62 -7.59
C SER A 426 -21.74 -15.57 -9.11
N ARG A 427 -21.22 -16.61 -9.77
CA ARG A 427 -21.36 -16.81 -11.22
C ARG A 427 -22.83 -16.89 -11.64
N SER A 428 -23.66 -17.59 -10.86
CA SER A 428 -25.10 -17.76 -11.16
C SER A 428 -25.86 -16.42 -11.13
N GLN A 429 -25.51 -15.52 -10.21
CA GLN A 429 -26.06 -14.16 -10.18
C GLN A 429 -25.80 -13.43 -11.49
N ILE A 430 -24.55 -13.47 -11.98
CA ILE A 430 -24.15 -12.80 -13.22
C ILE A 430 -24.83 -13.44 -14.43
N GLN A 431 -24.91 -14.77 -14.47
CA GLN A 431 -25.58 -15.47 -15.57
C GLN A 431 -27.06 -15.07 -15.67
N LYS A 432 -27.77 -14.97 -14.53
CA LYS A 432 -29.17 -14.51 -14.50
C LYS A 432 -29.29 -13.08 -15.02
N LEU A 433 -28.46 -12.17 -14.53
CA LEU A 433 -28.51 -10.75 -14.87
C LEU A 433 -28.21 -10.50 -16.36
N LEU A 434 -27.23 -11.20 -16.92
CA LEU A 434 -26.92 -11.15 -18.35
C LEU A 434 -28.06 -11.72 -19.20
N GLY A 435 -28.65 -12.85 -18.76
CA GLY A 435 -29.77 -13.48 -19.46
C GLY A 435 -31.03 -12.61 -19.52
N GLU A 436 -31.27 -11.78 -18.50
CA GLU A 436 -32.35 -10.77 -18.47
C GLU A 436 -32.14 -9.63 -19.49
N SER A 437 -30.93 -9.48 -20.04
CA SER A 437 -30.55 -8.41 -20.98
C SER A 437 -30.06 -8.95 -22.34
N ASP A 438 -30.50 -10.16 -22.70
CA ASP A 438 -30.18 -10.84 -23.96
C ASP A 438 -28.68 -11.03 -24.22
N PHE A 439 -27.94 -11.35 -23.15
CA PHE A 439 -26.55 -11.80 -23.22
C PHE A 439 -26.41 -13.25 -22.75
N ASP A 440 -25.52 -13.99 -23.40
CA ASP A 440 -25.08 -15.31 -22.95
C ASP A 440 -23.69 -15.21 -22.31
N LEU A 441 -23.55 -15.75 -21.10
CA LEU A 441 -22.29 -15.78 -20.37
C LEU A 441 -21.31 -16.77 -21.02
N GLU A 442 -20.26 -16.26 -21.67
CA GLU A 442 -19.20 -17.06 -22.29
C GLU A 442 -18.18 -17.52 -21.26
N SER A 443 -17.69 -16.60 -20.41
CA SER A 443 -16.71 -16.94 -19.38
C SER A 443 -16.85 -16.09 -18.12
N PHE A 444 -16.46 -16.68 -17.00
CA PHE A 444 -16.38 -16.05 -15.69
C PHE A 444 -15.06 -16.48 -15.05
N SER A 445 -14.15 -15.54 -14.83
CA SER A 445 -12.80 -15.80 -14.31
C SER A 445 -12.56 -15.00 -13.03
N PHE A 446 -12.02 -15.65 -12.01
CA PHE A 446 -11.55 -15.03 -10.78
C PHE A 446 -10.39 -15.88 -10.23
N GLY A 447 -9.21 -15.30 -10.04
CA GLY A 447 -8.05 -16.08 -9.64
C GLY A 447 -6.73 -15.31 -9.56
N VAL A 448 -5.63 -16.07 -9.69
CA VAL A 448 -4.27 -15.55 -9.50
C VAL A 448 -3.93 -14.45 -10.52
N ARG A 449 -4.47 -14.53 -11.74
CA ARG A 449 -4.12 -13.60 -12.82
C ARG A 449 -4.60 -12.17 -12.53
N ASP A 450 -5.79 -12.02 -11.97
CA ASP A 450 -6.31 -10.73 -11.51
C ASP A 450 -5.92 -10.43 -10.04
N ALA A 451 -5.01 -11.23 -9.46
CA ALA A 451 -4.65 -11.18 -8.05
C ALA A 451 -5.87 -11.25 -7.08
N PHE A 452 -6.92 -11.97 -7.49
CA PHE A 452 -8.19 -12.11 -6.76
C PHE A 452 -8.86 -10.76 -6.45
N THR A 453 -8.81 -9.82 -7.41
CA THR A 453 -9.35 -8.46 -7.26
C THR A 453 -10.66 -8.26 -8.04
N TYR A 454 -10.80 -8.84 -9.23
CA TYR A 454 -11.97 -8.67 -10.09
C TYR A 454 -12.51 -10.02 -10.56
N ALA A 455 -13.83 -10.17 -10.56
CA ALA A 455 -14.46 -11.16 -11.40
C ALA A 455 -14.48 -10.61 -12.83
N VAL A 456 -13.78 -11.28 -13.73
CA VAL A 456 -13.73 -10.94 -15.15
C VAL A 456 -14.80 -11.74 -15.89
N ILE A 457 -15.74 -11.03 -16.49
CA ILE A 457 -16.95 -11.57 -17.09
C ILE A 457 -16.90 -11.30 -18.58
N VAL A 458 -17.01 -12.34 -19.41
CA VAL A 458 -17.16 -12.23 -20.86
C VAL A 458 -18.54 -12.74 -21.24
N ALA A 459 -19.29 -11.93 -21.98
CA ALA A 459 -20.62 -12.30 -22.45
C ALA A 459 -20.80 -11.93 -23.92
N THR A 460 -21.65 -12.65 -24.62
CA THR A 460 -21.93 -12.44 -26.04
C THR A 460 -23.38 -12.03 -26.21
N LYS A 461 -23.62 -10.99 -27.00
CA LYS A 461 -24.97 -10.56 -27.35
C LYS A 461 -25.66 -11.65 -28.17
N ARG A 462 -26.89 -12.02 -27.78
CA ARG A 462 -27.72 -12.94 -28.55
C ARG A 462 -28.02 -12.38 -29.95
N PRO A 463 -28.09 -13.26 -30.97
CA PRO A 463 -28.33 -12.87 -32.35
C PRO A 463 -29.65 -12.12 -32.54
#